data_AF-A0A9Y4JVE8-F1
#
_entry.id   AF-A0A9Y4JVE8-F1
#
_cell.length_a   1.000
_cell.length_b   1.000
_cell.length_c   1.000
_cell.angle_alpha   90.00
_cell.angle_beta   90.00
_cell.angle_gamma   90.00
#
_symmetry.space_group_name_H-M   'P 1'
#
loop_
_entity.id
_entity.type
_entity.pdbx_description
1 polymer ?
#
loop_
_entity_poly.entity_id
_entity_poly.type
_entity_poly.pdbx_seq_one_letter_code
_entity_poly.pdbx_strand_id
1 'polypeptide(L)'
;MTRFGRSSVVPAESSQRTDGSMASSAGRGALAPLNMNNCNNNDGKKDEKKDDKKDEKKDEKKDEKKDDKKDEKKDDKKDDKKDDKKDDKKDGKKDDKKEEPPKEVWIMDPATDMYYYWLCTISIPVFYNLMLLVARSCFNELQYTNITLWLVLDYTSDVLYYLDTFVRARTGFLEQGLLVRDEKVLKERYMKTLQFKMDVLSILPTDIIFFQIGINNPEWRFNRLLRLARLFEFFDRTETRTNFPNIFRIGNLVLYIIIIIHWNGCLYFAISKVLGFGSDTWVYPDINHVEYSRLARQYIYCFYWSTLTLTTIGETPPPVRDIEYFFVVVDFLTGVLIFATIVGNVGAMISNMNAARVEFQAKIDSIKQYMQFRKVTKDLEARVVKWFDYLWTEEKTCDEKLVLKNLPDKLKAEIAINVHLETLRKVRIFQDCEAGLLIELVLKLQPQVFSPGDYICKKGDIGREMYIIKEGKLAVVADDGVTQFVVLSDGAYFGEISILGIKGSKAGNRRTANIRSVGYSDLFALSKDDLMEALIEYPDAKYALEEKGRAILMKDNLIDESLVSATDAKDMENKVNQIEANLEVMAAKFRKLTSHYESSQRKLKQRLTNISNQARGITVDFD
;
A
#
# COMPACT_ATOMS: atom_id res chain seq x y z
N MET A 1 70.02 -7.55 5.38
CA MET A 1 69.36 -6.28 5.72
C MET A 1 67.87 -6.53 5.60
N THR A 2 67.00 -6.53 6.61
CA THR A 2 66.99 -6.09 8.01
C THR A 2 65.76 -6.82 8.63
N ARG A 3 65.93 -7.85 9.49
CA ARG A 3 65.66 -7.87 10.96
C ARG A 3 64.22 -7.43 11.33
N PHE A 4 63.38 -8.09 12.15
CA PHE A 4 63.38 -9.15 13.20
C PHE A 4 61.87 -9.53 13.39
N GLY A 5 61.40 -10.61 14.03
CA GLY A 5 61.95 -11.62 14.93
C GLY A 5 60.83 -12.55 15.44
N ARG A 6 61.25 -13.75 15.89
CA ARG A 6 60.54 -14.85 16.58
C ARG A 6 59.77 -14.37 17.85
N SER A 7 58.88 -15.11 18.52
CA SER A 7 58.77 -16.56 18.80
C SER A 7 57.40 -16.89 19.44
N SER A 8 56.88 -18.07 19.11
CA SER A 8 55.91 -18.84 19.89
C SER A 8 56.60 -19.64 21.01
N VAL A 9 56.05 -19.67 22.22
CA VAL A 9 56.43 -20.58 23.31
C VAL A 9 55.17 -21.15 23.96
N VAL A 10 55.09 -22.49 24.02
CA VAL A 10 54.32 -23.29 24.98
C VAL A 10 55.25 -24.47 25.34
N PRO A 11 55.37 -24.88 26.62
CA PRO A 11 54.74 -26.16 27.00
C PRO A 11 54.28 -26.30 28.48
N ALA A 12 53.21 -27.09 28.62
CA ALA A 12 52.98 -28.25 29.51
C ALA A 12 52.96 -28.16 31.07
N GLU A 13 51.89 -28.80 31.61
CA GLU A 13 51.78 -29.64 32.85
C GLU A 13 51.86 -28.92 34.22
N SER A 14 51.19 -29.29 35.32
CA SER A 14 50.46 -30.51 35.77
C SER A 14 49.66 -30.22 37.07
N SER A 15 48.43 -30.75 37.14
CA SER A 15 47.75 -31.51 38.22
C SER A 15 47.86 -31.24 39.75
N GLN A 16 46.70 -31.48 40.43
CA GLN A 16 46.48 -31.88 41.85
C GLN A 16 46.48 -30.75 42.91
N ARG A 17 45.66 -30.69 43.98
CA ARG A 17 44.63 -31.57 44.61
C ARG A 17 43.92 -30.79 45.75
N THR A 18 42.66 -31.17 46.01
CA THR A 18 41.92 -31.28 47.30
C THR A 18 41.63 -30.09 48.25
N ASP A 19 40.32 -29.94 48.49
CA ASP A 19 39.55 -29.85 49.75
C ASP A 19 39.55 -28.61 50.65
N GLY A 20 38.32 -28.14 50.94
CA GLY A 20 37.99 -27.21 52.02
C GLY A 20 36.60 -26.57 51.91
N SER A 21 35.60 -27.15 52.59
CA SER A 21 34.22 -26.64 52.78
C SER A 21 34.18 -25.25 53.48
N MET A 22 33.15 -24.40 53.48
CA MET A 22 31.69 -24.58 53.57
C MET A 22 30.97 -23.24 53.31
N ALA A 23 29.81 -23.29 52.65
CA ALA A 23 28.61 -22.42 52.76
C ALA A 23 28.69 -20.86 52.73
N SER A 24 28.10 -20.24 51.69
CA SER A 24 26.81 -19.52 51.79
C SER A 24 26.39 -18.84 50.47
N SER A 25 25.07 -18.87 50.22
CA SER A 25 24.22 -18.19 49.23
C SER A 25 24.82 -17.17 48.24
N ALA A 26 24.58 -17.37 46.93
CA ALA A 26 23.94 -16.40 46.02
C ALA A 26 23.93 -16.85 44.53
N GLY A 27 22.77 -16.68 43.88
CA GLY A 27 22.63 -16.21 42.49
C GLY A 27 23.17 -17.07 41.34
N ARG A 28 22.35 -17.96 40.77
CA ARG A 28 22.50 -18.38 39.37
C ARG A 28 21.62 -17.50 38.49
N GLY A 29 22.28 -16.75 37.59
CA GLY A 29 21.65 -16.11 36.44
C GLY A 29 21.16 -17.17 35.47
N ALA A 30 19.89 -17.05 35.09
CA ALA A 30 19.30 -17.76 33.96
C ALA A 30 19.14 -16.78 32.81
N LEU A 31 19.68 -17.18 31.65
CA LEU A 31 19.49 -16.58 30.34
C LEU A 31 17.99 -16.44 30.03
N ALA A 32 17.56 -15.23 29.72
CA ALA A 32 16.21 -14.97 29.24
C ALA A 32 16.14 -15.27 27.73
N PRO A 33 15.10 -16.00 27.26
CA PRO A 33 14.89 -16.25 25.84
C PRO A 33 14.27 -15.02 25.15
N LEU A 34 14.75 -14.74 23.94
CA LEU A 34 14.14 -13.83 22.97
C LEU A 34 12.71 -14.30 22.67
N ASN A 35 11.72 -13.53 23.11
CA ASN A 35 10.32 -13.72 22.77
C ASN A 35 9.94 -12.66 21.72
N MET A 36 10.14 -12.99 20.44
CA MET A 36 9.40 -12.34 19.36
C MET A 36 8.12 -13.13 19.18
N ASN A 37 6.98 -12.54 19.56
CA ASN A 37 5.70 -13.05 19.13
C ASN A 37 4.67 -11.94 18.99
N ASN A 38 4.10 -11.90 17.78
CA ASN A 38 2.67 -11.87 17.53
C ASN A 38 1.92 -10.55 17.84
N CYS A 39 1.79 -9.69 16.83
CA CYS A 39 0.66 -8.77 16.75
C CYS A 39 -0.53 -9.52 16.15
N ASN A 40 -1.30 -10.18 17.02
CA ASN A 40 -2.71 -10.43 16.76
C ASN A 40 -3.49 -10.40 18.08
N ASN A 41 -4.66 -9.75 18.02
CA ASN A 41 -5.75 -9.63 19.01
C ASN A 41 -5.55 -8.53 20.09
N ASN A 42 -6.56 -7.73 20.45
CA ASN A 42 -7.99 -8.04 20.69
C ASN A 42 -8.79 -6.70 20.77
N ASP A 43 -10.11 -6.60 20.57
CA ASP A 43 -11.15 -7.21 21.39
C ASP A 43 -12.51 -7.28 20.68
N GLY A 44 -13.20 -8.40 20.88
CA GLY A 44 -14.65 -8.48 20.76
C GLY A 44 -15.33 -8.25 22.12
N LYS A 45 -16.54 -7.69 22.09
CA LYS A 45 -17.56 -7.97 23.10
C LYS A 45 -18.92 -8.14 22.42
N LYS A 46 -19.54 -9.27 22.77
CA LYS A 46 -20.79 -9.85 22.30
C LYS A 46 -22.00 -8.96 22.61
N ASP A 47 -23.04 -9.08 21.77
CA ASP A 47 -24.39 -9.37 22.27
C ASP A 47 -25.18 -10.19 21.23
N GLU A 48 -25.86 -11.21 21.75
CA GLU A 48 -26.67 -12.20 21.04
C GLU A 48 -28.09 -11.65 20.76
N LYS A 49 -28.66 -12.00 19.60
CA LYS A 49 -30.04 -12.48 19.48
C LYS A 49 -30.28 -13.12 18.10
N LYS A 50 -30.59 -14.42 18.13
CA LYS A 50 -31.20 -15.18 17.04
C LYS A 50 -32.67 -14.81 16.92
N ASP A 51 -33.23 -14.85 15.72
CA ASP A 51 -34.22 -15.87 15.30
C ASP A 51 -34.73 -15.62 13.86
N ASP A 52 -34.52 -16.65 13.02
CA ASP A 52 -35.36 -17.24 11.98
C ASP A 52 -36.37 -16.40 11.17
N LYS A 53 -36.23 -16.42 9.83
CA LYS A 53 -37.10 -17.20 8.91
C LYS A 53 -36.79 -16.94 7.42
N LYS A 54 -36.47 -18.02 6.70
CA LYS A 54 -36.83 -18.21 5.29
C LYS A 54 -38.33 -18.51 5.22
N ASP A 55 -39.04 -17.97 4.25
CA ASP A 55 -40.06 -18.70 3.47
C ASP A 55 -40.59 -17.86 2.30
N GLU A 56 -41.01 -18.60 1.29
CA GLU A 56 -41.47 -18.26 -0.06
C GLU A 56 -42.63 -17.25 -0.13
N LYS A 57 -42.75 -16.52 -1.25
CA LYS A 57 -44.03 -16.47 -1.99
C LYS A 57 -43.92 -15.91 -3.42
N LYS A 58 -44.42 -16.73 -4.34
CA LYS A 58 -44.84 -16.46 -5.71
C LYS A 58 -46.24 -15.84 -5.74
N ASP A 59 -46.44 -15.01 -6.78
CA ASP A 59 -47.61 -14.87 -7.65
C ASP A 59 -48.95 -14.23 -7.19
N GLU A 60 -49.45 -13.41 -8.14
CA GLU A 60 -50.82 -12.99 -8.44
C GLU A 60 -51.46 -11.77 -7.73
N LYS A 61 -51.66 -10.69 -8.50
CA LYS A 61 -53.00 -10.39 -9.06
C LYS A 61 -52.97 -9.40 -10.23
N LYS A 62 -53.67 -9.81 -11.29
CA LYS A 62 -53.98 -9.11 -12.53
C LYS A 62 -55.39 -8.51 -12.46
N ASP A 63 -55.53 -7.37 -13.14
CA ASP A 63 -56.62 -6.93 -14.00
C ASP A 63 -58.05 -6.74 -13.43
N GLU A 64 -58.50 -5.48 -13.42
CA GLU A 64 -59.88 -5.13 -13.78
C GLU A 64 -59.87 -4.28 -15.07
N LYS A 65 -60.55 -4.81 -16.09
CA LYS A 65 -60.97 -4.14 -17.32
C LYS A 65 -62.30 -3.43 -17.08
N LYS A 66 -62.54 -2.32 -17.80
CA LYS A 66 -63.68 -2.25 -18.74
C LYS A 66 -63.59 -1.08 -19.74
N ASP A 67 -63.75 -1.50 -20.99
CA ASP A 67 -63.93 -0.80 -22.26
C ASP A 67 -65.07 0.25 -22.29
N ASP A 68 -64.96 1.29 -23.13
CA ASP A 68 -65.74 1.39 -24.39
C ASP A 68 -65.37 2.61 -25.30
N LYS A 69 -65.03 2.28 -26.56
CA LYS A 69 -65.30 2.90 -27.90
C LYS A 69 -65.15 4.43 -28.16
N LYS A 70 -64.25 4.83 -29.08
CA LYS A 70 -64.42 5.16 -30.56
C LYS A 70 -65.13 6.51 -30.82
N ASP A 71 -64.78 7.42 -31.74
CA ASP A 71 -63.95 7.57 -32.96
C ASP A 71 -63.51 9.09 -33.02
N GLU A 72 -62.45 9.60 -33.67
CA GLU A 72 -62.34 9.95 -35.10
C GLU A 72 -60.96 10.61 -35.45
N LYS A 73 -60.39 10.18 -36.60
CA LYS A 73 -59.63 10.89 -37.68
C LYS A 73 -58.93 12.27 -37.46
N LYS A 74 -57.61 12.37 -37.77
CA LYS A 74 -56.92 12.95 -38.98
C LYS A 74 -56.92 14.50 -39.02
N ASP A 75 -55.92 15.29 -39.46
CA ASP A 75 -54.67 15.22 -40.25
C ASP A 75 -53.71 16.32 -39.65
N ASP A 76 -52.39 16.39 -39.88
CA ASP A 76 -51.80 16.99 -41.09
C ASP A 76 -50.27 16.76 -41.25
N LYS A 77 -49.91 16.63 -42.53
CA LYS A 77 -48.59 16.50 -43.14
C LYS A 77 -47.83 17.84 -43.24
N LYS A 78 -46.52 17.74 -43.51
CA LYS A 78 -45.85 18.63 -44.47
C LYS A 78 -44.88 17.86 -45.37
N ASP A 79 -45.06 18.08 -46.66
CA ASP A 79 -44.25 17.69 -47.84
C ASP A 79 -42.83 18.30 -47.77
N ASP A 80 -41.76 17.93 -48.48
CA ASP A 80 -41.45 17.44 -49.84
C ASP A 80 -40.10 16.65 -49.73
N LYS A 81 -39.69 15.66 -50.53
CA LYS A 81 -39.44 15.72 -51.98
C LYS A 81 -39.08 14.30 -52.49
N LYS A 82 -39.83 13.84 -53.47
CA LYS A 82 -39.50 12.86 -54.52
C LYS A 82 -38.45 13.49 -55.48
N ASP A 83 -37.70 12.85 -56.37
CA ASP A 83 -37.65 11.55 -57.03
C ASP A 83 -36.21 11.45 -57.57
N ASP A 84 -35.60 10.26 -57.55
CA ASP A 84 -34.94 9.74 -58.75
C ASP A 84 -34.95 8.21 -58.71
N LYS A 85 -35.59 7.68 -59.74
CA LYS A 85 -36.07 6.31 -59.91
C LYS A 85 -35.05 5.51 -60.72
N LYS A 86 -35.01 4.21 -60.40
CA LYS A 86 -34.86 3.06 -61.34
C LYS A 86 -33.49 2.88 -61.99
N ASP A 87 -33.09 1.69 -62.44
CA ASP A 87 -33.53 0.30 -62.36
C ASP A 87 -32.26 -0.45 -62.79
N ASP A 88 -31.76 -1.43 -62.02
CA ASP A 88 -31.24 -2.67 -62.58
C ASP A 88 -30.89 -3.67 -61.46
N LYS A 89 -31.83 -4.60 -61.27
CA LYS A 89 -31.61 -5.90 -60.64
C LYS A 89 -30.59 -6.70 -61.45
N LYS A 90 -29.58 -7.25 -60.79
CA LYS A 90 -29.09 -8.59 -61.10
C LYS A 90 -28.69 -9.32 -59.82
N ASP A 91 -29.38 -10.43 -59.62
CA ASP A 91 -29.27 -11.45 -58.57
C ASP A 91 -27.83 -12.02 -58.47
N GLY A 92 -27.36 -12.60 -57.36
CA GLY A 92 -27.99 -12.92 -56.09
C GLY A 92 -27.03 -13.60 -55.10
N LYS A 93 -27.56 -13.81 -53.89
CA LYS A 93 -27.10 -14.67 -52.77
C LYS A 93 -25.69 -14.45 -52.19
N LYS A 94 -25.64 -13.72 -51.06
CA LYS A 94 -24.77 -14.07 -49.93
C LYS A 94 -25.61 -14.06 -48.66
N ASP A 95 -25.50 -15.14 -47.90
CA ASP A 95 -26.31 -15.48 -46.74
C ASP A 95 -26.22 -14.42 -45.63
N ASP A 96 -27.37 -13.90 -45.21
CA ASP A 96 -27.54 -13.17 -43.95
C ASP A 96 -27.37 -14.15 -42.77
N LYS A 97 -26.13 -14.36 -42.34
CA LYS A 97 -25.87 -14.92 -41.01
C LYS A 97 -26.11 -13.80 -39.99
N LYS A 98 -27.18 -13.94 -39.20
CA LYS A 98 -27.38 -13.23 -37.94
C LYS A 98 -26.09 -13.35 -37.12
N GLU A 99 -25.41 -12.22 -36.87
CA GLU A 99 -24.27 -12.17 -35.96
C GLU A 99 -24.76 -12.50 -34.53
N GLU A 100 -24.41 -13.69 -34.06
CA GLU A 100 -24.53 -14.05 -32.64
C GLU A 100 -23.69 -13.07 -31.81
N PRO A 101 -24.14 -12.68 -30.60
CA PRO A 101 -23.31 -11.87 -29.70
C PRO A 101 -21.95 -12.56 -29.49
N PRO A 102 -20.83 -11.83 -29.46
CA PRO A 102 -19.52 -12.43 -29.37
C PRO A 102 -19.47 -13.32 -28.13
N LYS A 103 -19.20 -14.61 -28.34
CA LYS A 103 -19.07 -15.58 -27.25
C LYS A 103 -18.04 -15.03 -26.26
N GLU A 104 -18.42 -14.89 -25.00
CA GLU A 104 -17.49 -14.46 -23.95
C GLU A 104 -16.37 -15.49 -23.84
N VAL A 105 -15.22 -15.13 -24.36
CA VAL A 105 -14.03 -15.98 -24.28
C VAL A 105 -13.43 -15.81 -22.90
N TRP A 106 -13.13 -16.94 -22.24
CA TRP A 106 -12.33 -16.91 -21.03
C TRP A 106 -10.93 -16.34 -21.29
N ILE A 107 -10.56 -15.30 -20.55
CA ILE A 107 -9.28 -14.59 -20.63
C ILE A 107 -8.73 -14.50 -19.22
N MET A 108 -7.43 -14.73 -19.08
CA MET A 108 -6.74 -14.63 -17.82
C MET A 108 -6.25 -13.20 -17.61
N ASP A 109 -6.77 -12.51 -16.60
CA ASP A 109 -6.30 -11.17 -16.23
C ASP A 109 -5.08 -11.27 -15.29
N PRO A 110 -3.90 -10.77 -15.70
CA PRO A 110 -2.67 -10.83 -14.90
C PRO A 110 -2.70 -10.00 -13.61
N ALA A 111 -3.71 -9.14 -13.41
CA ALA A 111 -3.89 -8.37 -12.18
C ALA A 111 -4.66 -9.15 -11.09
N THR A 112 -5.41 -10.19 -11.48
CA THR A 112 -6.29 -10.92 -10.56
C THR A 112 -5.55 -11.93 -9.68
N ASP A 113 -6.11 -12.23 -8.52
CA ASP A 113 -5.61 -13.28 -7.60
C ASP A 113 -5.60 -14.67 -8.23
N MET A 114 -6.53 -14.92 -9.16
CA MET A 114 -6.60 -16.17 -9.92
C MET A 114 -5.31 -16.43 -10.72
N TYR A 115 -4.71 -15.38 -11.32
CA TYR A 115 -3.43 -15.53 -12.01
C TYR A 115 -2.30 -15.87 -11.04
N TYR A 116 -2.31 -15.27 -9.84
CA TYR A 116 -1.34 -15.58 -8.80
C TYR A 116 -1.44 -17.04 -8.33
N TYR A 117 -2.65 -17.53 -8.03
CA TYR A 117 -2.85 -18.93 -7.64
C TYR A 117 -2.48 -19.92 -8.76
N TRP A 118 -2.71 -19.54 -10.02
CA TRP A 118 -2.23 -20.29 -11.17
C TRP A 118 -0.70 -20.37 -11.20
N LEU A 119 0.00 -19.24 -11.03
CA LEU A 119 1.45 -19.20 -10.91
C LEU A 119 1.98 -20.06 -9.75
N CYS A 120 1.32 -20.05 -8.58
CA CYS A 120 1.64 -20.94 -7.46
C CYS A 120 1.51 -22.42 -7.85
N THR A 121 0.49 -22.77 -8.65
CA THR A 121 0.28 -24.15 -9.10
C THR A 121 1.35 -24.58 -10.09
N ILE A 122 1.81 -23.68 -10.96
CA ILE A 122 2.86 -23.93 -11.96
C ILE A 122 4.26 -23.91 -11.35
N SER A 123 4.49 -23.18 -10.24
CA SER A 123 5.79 -23.19 -9.57
C SER A 123 6.14 -24.57 -8.99
N ILE A 124 5.14 -25.36 -8.58
CA ILE A 124 5.31 -26.73 -8.06
C ILE A 124 5.99 -27.67 -9.08
N PRO A 125 5.46 -27.91 -10.30
CA PRO A 125 6.10 -28.76 -11.29
C PRO A 125 7.44 -28.19 -11.79
N VAL A 126 7.60 -26.87 -11.84
CA VAL A 126 8.91 -26.25 -12.18
C VAL A 126 9.95 -26.56 -11.11
N PHE A 127 9.61 -26.41 -9.83
CA PHE A 127 10.52 -26.73 -8.73
C PHE A 127 10.82 -28.23 -8.62
N TYR A 128 9.80 -29.07 -8.83
CA TYR A 128 9.93 -30.53 -8.95
C TYR A 128 10.96 -30.91 -10.01
N ASN A 129 10.81 -30.38 -11.24
CA ASN A 129 11.73 -30.67 -12.34
C ASN A 129 13.14 -30.09 -12.06
N LEU A 130 13.23 -28.91 -11.44
CA LEU A 130 14.51 -28.27 -11.09
C LEU A 130 15.35 -29.10 -10.10
N MET A 131 14.71 -29.75 -9.13
CA MET A 131 15.39 -30.53 -8.09
C MET A 131 15.52 -32.00 -8.48
N LEU A 132 14.42 -32.67 -8.80
CA LEU A 132 14.42 -34.14 -8.88
C LEU A 132 14.93 -34.67 -10.20
N LEU A 133 14.87 -33.90 -11.29
CA LEU A 133 15.29 -34.37 -12.61
C LEU A 133 16.82 -34.55 -12.66
N VAL A 134 17.58 -33.58 -12.14
CA VAL A 134 19.05 -33.69 -12.01
C VAL A 134 19.43 -34.78 -11.02
N ALA A 135 18.78 -34.84 -9.85
CA ALA A 135 19.04 -35.88 -8.86
C ALA A 135 18.81 -37.30 -9.44
N ARG A 136 17.71 -37.51 -10.18
CA ARG A 136 17.38 -38.81 -10.80
C ARG A 136 18.36 -39.20 -11.91
N SER A 137 18.94 -38.23 -12.63
CA SER A 137 19.98 -38.49 -13.64
C SER A 137 21.29 -38.94 -13.01
N CYS A 138 21.68 -38.37 -11.87
CA CYS A 138 22.94 -38.72 -11.23
C CYS A 138 22.83 -39.97 -10.35
N PHE A 139 21.75 -40.09 -9.56
CA PHE A 139 21.54 -41.17 -8.60
C PHE A 139 20.57 -42.23 -9.16
N ASN A 140 21.09 -43.19 -9.94
CA ASN A 140 20.27 -44.19 -10.64
C ASN A 140 19.36 -45.02 -9.72
N GLU A 141 19.80 -45.34 -8.50
CA GLU A 141 18.98 -46.07 -7.51
C GLU A 141 17.66 -45.35 -7.21
N LEU A 142 17.67 -44.00 -7.21
CA LEU A 142 16.49 -43.17 -7.03
C LEU A 142 15.48 -43.38 -8.16
N GLN A 143 15.96 -43.47 -9.41
CA GLN A 143 15.12 -43.70 -10.60
C GLN A 143 14.53 -45.11 -10.61
N TYR A 144 15.33 -46.14 -10.30
CA TYR A 144 14.91 -47.55 -10.43
C TYR A 144 13.92 -47.98 -9.35
N THR A 145 14.11 -47.50 -8.11
CA THR A 145 13.29 -47.94 -6.97
C THR A 145 11.83 -47.51 -7.12
N ASN A 146 11.58 -46.33 -7.71
CA ASN A 146 10.26 -45.69 -7.72
C ASN A 146 9.78 -45.30 -9.13
N ILE A 147 10.08 -46.11 -10.15
CA ILE A 147 9.81 -45.79 -11.57
C ILE A 147 8.36 -45.36 -11.84
N THR A 148 7.37 -46.07 -11.26
CA THR A 148 5.95 -45.79 -11.48
C THR A 148 5.55 -44.43 -10.91
N LEU A 149 6.02 -44.10 -9.70
CA LEU A 149 5.75 -42.81 -9.07
C LEU A 149 6.35 -41.67 -9.90
N TRP A 150 7.57 -41.86 -10.42
CA TRP A 150 8.21 -40.86 -11.25
C TRP A 150 7.47 -40.60 -12.54
N LEU A 151 7.02 -41.64 -13.25
CA LEU A 151 6.23 -41.48 -14.46
C LEU A 151 4.92 -40.71 -14.19
N VAL A 152 4.23 -41.01 -13.09
CA VAL A 152 3.00 -40.29 -12.73
C VAL A 152 3.27 -38.81 -12.49
N LEU A 153 4.31 -38.47 -11.73
CA LEU A 153 4.66 -37.08 -11.45
C LEU A 153 5.16 -36.34 -12.70
N ASP A 154 5.98 -37.00 -13.52
CA ASP A 154 6.51 -36.48 -14.78
C ASP A 154 5.38 -36.10 -15.74
N TYR A 155 4.44 -37.00 -16.01
CA TYR A 155 3.32 -36.72 -16.91
C TYR A 155 2.30 -35.75 -16.31
N THR A 156 2.12 -35.75 -14.99
CA THR A 156 1.31 -34.72 -14.32
C THR A 156 1.92 -33.33 -14.51
N SER A 157 3.25 -33.21 -14.41
CA SER A 157 3.96 -31.95 -14.65
C SER A 157 3.84 -31.48 -16.11
N ASP A 158 3.91 -32.41 -17.07
CA ASP A 158 3.73 -32.08 -18.49
C ASP A 158 2.31 -31.58 -18.77
N VAL A 159 1.27 -32.22 -18.22
CA VAL A 159 -0.13 -31.76 -18.35
C VAL A 159 -0.27 -30.33 -17.82
N LEU A 160 0.33 -30.00 -16.67
CA LEU A 160 0.32 -28.65 -16.13
C LEU A 160 1.03 -27.64 -17.06
N TYR A 161 2.12 -28.02 -17.72
CA TYR A 161 2.80 -27.15 -18.71
C TYR A 161 1.97 -26.92 -19.98
N TYR A 162 1.25 -27.94 -20.46
CA TYR A 162 0.30 -27.78 -21.56
C TYR A 162 -0.79 -26.77 -21.19
N LEU A 163 -1.40 -26.93 -20.01
CA LEU A 163 -2.40 -26.00 -19.49
C LEU A 163 -1.80 -24.59 -19.33
N ASP A 164 -0.57 -24.47 -18.83
CA ASP A 164 0.09 -23.17 -18.65
C ASP A 164 0.29 -22.42 -19.97
N THR A 165 0.72 -23.14 -21.01
CA THR A 165 0.89 -22.58 -22.36
C THR A 165 -0.43 -22.07 -22.93
N PHE A 166 -1.52 -22.81 -22.68
CA PHE A 166 -2.86 -22.40 -23.05
C PHE A 166 -3.33 -21.15 -22.29
N VAL A 167 -3.12 -21.11 -20.96
CA VAL A 167 -3.43 -19.95 -20.13
C VAL A 167 -2.64 -18.71 -20.58
N ARG A 168 -1.36 -18.86 -20.93
CA ARG A 168 -0.52 -17.76 -21.45
C ARG A 168 -0.99 -17.23 -22.80
N ALA A 169 -1.40 -18.11 -23.71
CA ALA A 169 -1.98 -17.71 -24.98
C ALA A 169 -3.28 -16.89 -24.81
N ARG A 170 -3.93 -16.99 -23.63
CA ARG A 170 -5.14 -16.25 -23.24
C ARG A 170 -4.92 -15.26 -22.10
N THR A 171 -3.68 -14.90 -21.79
CA THR A 171 -3.39 -13.91 -20.76
C THR A 171 -3.47 -12.51 -21.36
N GLY A 172 -4.33 -11.67 -20.78
CA GLY A 172 -4.54 -10.29 -21.22
C GLY A 172 -3.32 -9.41 -20.97
N PHE A 173 -3.20 -8.33 -21.74
CA PHE A 173 -2.20 -7.28 -21.50
C PHE A 173 -2.87 -5.91 -21.55
N LEU A 174 -2.23 -4.92 -20.94
CA LEU A 174 -2.70 -3.54 -20.95
C LEU A 174 -2.20 -2.82 -22.20
N GLU A 175 -3.12 -2.26 -22.98
CA GLU A 175 -2.84 -1.35 -24.09
C GLU A 175 -3.62 -0.06 -23.85
N GLN A 176 -2.91 1.08 -23.79
CA GLN A 176 -3.52 2.38 -23.45
C GLN A 176 -4.30 2.38 -22.11
N GLY A 177 -3.89 1.53 -21.15
CA GLY A 177 -4.56 1.38 -19.86
C GLY A 177 -5.82 0.52 -19.87
N LEU A 178 -6.23 -0.01 -21.02
CA LEU A 178 -7.34 -0.95 -21.15
C LEU A 178 -6.83 -2.37 -21.32
N LEU A 179 -7.49 -3.32 -20.64
CA LEU A 179 -7.17 -4.74 -20.77
C LEU A 179 -7.66 -5.25 -22.13
N VAL A 180 -6.73 -5.61 -23.01
CA VAL A 180 -7.03 -6.20 -24.32
C VAL A 180 -7.56 -7.62 -24.13
N ARG A 181 -8.72 -7.89 -24.73
CA ARG A 181 -9.47 -9.15 -24.57
C ARG A 181 -9.60 -9.99 -25.85
N ASP A 182 -9.07 -9.53 -26.99
CA ASP A 182 -9.19 -10.25 -28.27
C ASP A 182 -8.22 -11.46 -28.35
N GLU A 183 -8.77 -12.68 -28.46
CA GLU A 183 -8.02 -13.93 -28.56
C GLU A 183 -6.91 -13.93 -29.62
N LYS A 184 -7.20 -13.37 -30.80
CA LYS A 184 -6.25 -13.40 -31.92
C LYS A 184 -5.06 -12.51 -31.61
N VAL A 185 -5.32 -11.33 -31.08
CA VAL A 185 -4.29 -10.36 -30.68
C VAL A 185 -3.41 -10.92 -29.56
N LEU A 186 -4.01 -11.55 -28.54
CA LEU A 186 -3.28 -12.17 -27.43
C LEU A 186 -2.33 -13.29 -27.94
N LYS A 187 -2.86 -14.20 -28.77
CA LYS A 187 -2.09 -15.32 -29.30
C LYS A 187 -0.96 -14.87 -30.23
N GLU A 188 -1.23 -13.95 -31.15
CA GLU A 188 -0.21 -13.42 -32.07
C GLU A 188 0.91 -12.70 -31.34
N ARG A 189 0.57 -11.92 -30.30
CA ARG A 189 1.57 -11.28 -29.45
C ARG A 189 2.41 -12.31 -28.73
N TYR A 190 1.78 -13.30 -28.09
CA TYR A 190 2.49 -14.35 -27.36
C TYR A 190 3.43 -15.15 -28.28
N MET A 191 2.98 -15.53 -29.49
CA MET A 191 3.78 -16.27 -30.47
C MET A 191 5.05 -15.52 -30.93
N LYS A 192 5.05 -14.19 -30.87
CA LYS A 192 6.23 -13.37 -31.20
C LYS A 192 7.27 -13.31 -30.07
N THR A 193 6.88 -13.65 -28.84
CA THR A 193 7.79 -13.60 -27.69
C THR A 193 8.80 -14.75 -27.71
N LEU A 194 10.03 -14.49 -27.23
CA LEU A 194 11.03 -15.55 -27.02
C LEU A 194 10.52 -16.62 -26.05
N GLN A 195 9.69 -16.19 -25.09
CA GLN A 195 9.07 -17.05 -24.10
C GLN A 195 8.21 -18.15 -24.73
N PHE A 196 7.44 -17.86 -25.78
CA PHE A 196 6.69 -18.89 -26.50
C PHE A 196 7.61 -19.97 -27.08
N LYS A 197 8.78 -19.60 -27.60
CA LYS A 197 9.76 -20.57 -28.13
C LYS A 197 10.30 -21.48 -27.02
N MET A 198 10.62 -20.91 -25.85
CA MET A 198 11.04 -21.69 -24.68
C MET A 198 9.92 -22.61 -24.17
N ASP A 199 8.69 -22.10 -24.14
CA ASP A 199 7.51 -22.82 -23.70
C ASP A 199 7.22 -24.04 -24.61
N VAL A 200 7.34 -23.88 -25.93
CA VAL A 200 7.21 -24.98 -26.91
C VAL A 200 8.36 -25.99 -26.76
N LEU A 201 9.60 -25.53 -26.65
CA LEU A 201 10.77 -26.41 -26.49
C LEU A 201 10.71 -27.24 -25.20
N SER A 202 10.18 -26.66 -24.13
CA SER A 202 9.99 -27.33 -22.84
C SER A 202 8.94 -28.44 -22.83
N ILE A 203 8.02 -28.42 -23.80
CA ILE A 203 6.89 -29.35 -23.89
C ILE A 203 7.16 -30.49 -24.88
N LEU A 204 8.20 -30.37 -25.72
CA LEU A 204 8.51 -31.40 -26.71
C LEU A 204 8.63 -32.78 -26.01
N PRO A 205 7.92 -33.81 -26.51
CA PRO A 205 7.90 -35.14 -25.90
C PRO A 205 9.17 -35.91 -26.26
N THR A 206 10.33 -35.43 -25.79
CA THR A 206 11.64 -36.07 -25.96
C THR A 206 11.68 -37.46 -25.32
N ASP A 207 10.74 -37.76 -24.43
CA ASP A 207 10.55 -39.03 -23.74
C ASP A 207 10.12 -40.17 -24.67
N ILE A 208 9.68 -39.87 -25.90
CA ILE A 208 9.39 -40.90 -26.92
C ILE A 208 10.66 -41.75 -27.18
N ILE A 209 11.85 -41.19 -26.95
CA ILE A 209 13.13 -41.91 -27.02
C ILE A 209 13.20 -43.06 -25.99
N PHE A 210 12.42 -43.02 -24.91
CA PHE A 210 12.35 -44.11 -23.92
C PHE A 210 11.87 -45.43 -24.51
N PHE A 211 11.08 -45.41 -25.61
CA PHE A 211 10.66 -46.63 -26.30
C PHE A 211 11.83 -47.34 -27.00
N GLN A 212 12.92 -46.64 -27.31
CA GLN A 212 14.08 -47.21 -28.00
C GLN A 212 15.26 -47.50 -27.04
N ILE A 213 15.51 -46.62 -26.07
CA ILE A 213 16.71 -46.65 -25.20
C ILE A 213 16.38 -47.13 -23.77
N GLY A 214 15.09 -47.19 -23.41
CA GLY A 214 14.60 -47.60 -22.09
C GLY A 214 14.28 -46.41 -21.16
N ILE A 215 13.38 -46.66 -20.21
CA ILE A 215 12.75 -45.68 -19.28
C ILE A 215 13.74 -45.21 -18.17
N ASN A 216 14.93 -45.78 -18.15
CA ASN A 216 15.92 -45.61 -17.10
C ASN A 216 16.81 -44.37 -17.25
N ASN A 217 16.63 -43.59 -18.33
CA ASN A 217 17.49 -42.45 -18.66
C ASN A 217 16.71 -41.11 -18.56
N PRO A 218 16.54 -40.53 -17.37
CA PRO A 218 15.74 -39.31 -17.18
C PRO A 218 16.36 -38.05 -17.84
N GLU A 219 17.62 -38.11 -18.28
CA GLU A 219 18.37 -37.04 -18.96
C GLU A 219 17.63 -36.44 -20.17
N TRP A 220 16.88 -37.27 -20.91
CA TRP A 220 16.13 -36.80 -22.07
C TRP A 220 14.99 -35.84 -21.72
N ARG A 221 14.61 -35.71 -20.44
CA ARG A 221 13.60 -34.77 -19.95
C ARG A 221 14.17 -33.38 -19.63
N PHE A 222 15.47 -33.12 -19.81
CA PHE A 222 16.11 -31.86 -19.41
C PHE A 222 15.51 -30.62 -20.11
N ASN A 223 14.83 -30.77 -21.24
CA ASN A 223 14.11 -29.69 -21.90
C ASN A 223 13.04 -29.03 -20.99
N ARG A 224 12.50 -29.75 -20.00
CA ARG A 224 11.50 -29.21 -19.05
C ARG A 224 12.06 -28.10 -18.15
N LEU A 225 13.39 -28.03 -17.98
CA LEU A 225 14.06 -27.00 -17.19
C LEU A 225 13.97 -25.60 -17.81
N LEU A 226 13.63 -25.51 -19.10
CA LEU A 226 13.44 -24.23 -19.81
C LEU A 226 12.23 -23.42 -19.28
N ARG A 227 11.39 -24.02 -18.42
CA ARG A 227 10.28 -23.35 -17.73
C ARG A 227 10.71 -22.52 -16.52
N LEU A 228 12.00 -22.43 -16.21
CA LEU A 228 12.51 -21.72 -15.02
C LEU A 228 12.04 -20.25 -14.94
N ALA A 229 11.79 -19.59 -16.08
CA ALA A 229 11.24 -18.24 -16.13
C ALA A 229 9.91 -18.08 -15.35
N ARG A 230 9.08 -19.13 -15.29
CA ARG A 230 7.83 -19.10 -14.52
C ARG A 230 8.07 -19.06 -13.00
N LEU A 231 9.14 -19.68 -12.52
CA LEU A 231 9.49 -19.66 -11.10
C LEU A 231 9.94 -18.25 -10.67
N PHE A 232 10.72 -17.57 -11.52
CA PHE A 232 11.10 -16.18 -11.27
C PHE A 232 9.88 -15.25 -11.28
N GLU A 233 8.96 -15.40 -12.24
CA GLU A 233 7.71 -14.63 -12.26
C GLU A 233 6.87 -14.85 -10.98
N PHE A 234 6.81 -16.09 -10.49
CA PHE A 234 6.15 -16.41 -9.22
C PHE A 234 6.84 -15.72 -8.02
N PHE A 235 8.17 -15.70 -7.96
CA PHE A 235 8.91 -15.02 -6.90
C PHE A 235 8.67 -13.51 -6.93
N ASP A 236 8.74 -12.86 -8.08
CA ASP A 236 8.49 -11.42 -8.22
C ASP A 236 7.06 -11.04 -7.75
N ARG A 237 6.07 -11.85 -8.14
CA ARG A 237 4.66 -11.65 -7.73
C ARG A 237 4.42 -11.92 -6.25
N THR A 238 5.13 -12.89 -5.67
CA THR A 238 5.02 -13.18 -4.23
C THR A 238 5.70 -12.10 -3.41
N GLU A 239 6.84 -11.58 -3.87
CA GLU A 239 7.59 -10.51 -3.21
C GLU A 239 6.76 -9.22 -3.08
N THR A 240 6.02 -8.87 -4.13
CA THR A 240 5.15 -7.68 -4.14
C THR A 240 3.87 -7.83 -3.31
N ARG A 241 3.46 -9.07 -3.02
CA ARG A 241 2.24 -9.38 -2.24
C ARG A 241 2.50 -9.65 -0.76
N THR A 242 3.72 -10.05 -0.40
CA THR A 242 4.05 -10.32 1.00
C THR A 242 4.19 -9.03 1.80
N ASN A 243 3.71 -9.04 3.04
CA ASN A 243 3.95 -7.95 4.00
C ASN A 243 5.41 -7.88 4.47
N PHE A 244 6.20 -8.93 4.18
CA PHE A 244 7.60 -9.04 4.59
C PHE A 244 8.54 -9.31 3.41
N PRO A 245 8.71 -8.33 2.49
CA PRO A 245 9.49 -8.53 1.26
C PRO A 245 10.96 -8.84 1.53
N ASN A 246 11.57 -8.23 2.55
CA ASN A 246 12.98 -8.48 2.88
C ASN A 246 13.22 -9.93 3.36
N ILE A 247 12.34 -10.48 4.19
CA ILE A 247 12.46 -11.88 4.67
C ILE A 247 12.28 -12.84 3.49
N PHE A 248 11.32 -12.57 2.61
CA PHE A 248 11.09 -13.37 1.41
C PHE A 248 12.29 -13.36 0.47
N ARG A 249 12.91 -12.20 0.23
CA ARG A 249 14.14 -12.08 -0.56
C ARG A 249 15.30 -12.87 0.03
N ILE A 250 15.51 -12.81 1.36
CA ILE A 250 16.53 -13.64 2.04
C ILE A 250 16.22 -15.13 1.84
N GLY A 251 14.95 -15.52 2.00
CA GLY A 251 14.51 -16.90 1.79
C GLY A 251 14.78 -17.41 0.37
N ASN A 252 14.46 -16.62 -0.66
CA ASN A 252 14.75 -16.96 -2.05
C ASN A 252 16.24 -17.07 -2.32
N LEU A 253 17.05 -16.19 -1.74
CA LEU A 253 18.50 -16.26 -1.87
C LEU A 253 19.07 -17.54 -1.25
N VAL A 254 18.61 -17.91 -0.04
CA VAL A 254 18.98 -19.18 0.60
C VAL A 254 18.52 -20.37 -0.25
N LEU A 255 17.34 -20.30 -0.85
CA LEU A 255 16.86 -21.33 -1.78
C LEU A 255 17.77 -21.48 -3.01
N TYR A 256 18.20 -20.36 -3.62
CA TYR A 256 19.15 -20.39 -4.73
C TYR A 256 20.48 -21.05 -4.35
N ILE A 257 21.02 -20.75 -3.17
CA ILE A 257 22.23 -21.39 -2.63
C ILE A 257 22.04 -22.91 -2.55
N ILE A 258 20.93 -23.35 -1.94
CA ILE A 258 20.65 -24.78 -1.77
C ILE A 258 20.52 -25.48 -3.13
N ILE A 259 19.87 -24.85 -4.12
CA ILE A 259 19.74 -25.41 -5.47
C ILE A 259 21.13 -25.54 -6.14
N ILE A 260 21.99 -24.52 -6.05
CA ILE A 260 23.33 -24.55 -6.65
C ILE A 260 24.19 -25.65 -6.00
N ILE A 261 24.19 -25.74 -4.67
CA ILE A 261 24.88 -26.81 -3.93
C ILE A 261 24.33 -28.19 -4.31
N HIS A 262 23.01 -28.32 -4.44
CA HIS A 262 22.37 -29.55 -4.88
C HIS A 262 22.85 -29.97 -6.27
N TRP A 263 22.85 -29.05 -7.24
CA TRP A 263 23.29 -29.31 -8.61
C TRP A 263 24.76 -29.67 -8.69
N ASN A 264 25.63 -28.94 -7.99
CA ASN A 264 27.06 -29.23 -7.97
C ASN A 264 27.37 -30.56 -7.27
N GLY A 265 26.68 -30.89 -6.18
CA GLY A 265 26.77 -32.21 -5.55
C GLY A 265 26.35 -33.35 -6.46
N CYS A 266 25.28 -33.17 -7.24
CA CYS A 266 24.85 -34.14 -8.25
C CYS A 266 25.91 -34.30 -9.36
N LEU A 267 26.49 -33.19 -9.82
CA LEU A 267 27.55 -33.19 -10.83
C LEU A 267 28.81 -33.92 -10.33
N TYR A 268 29.24 -33.67 -9.09
CA TYR A 268 30.36 -34.37 -8.45
C TYR A 268 30.13 -35.88 -8.40
N PHE A 269 28.92 -36.32 -8.03
CA PHE A 269 28.56 -37.75 -8.03
C PHE A 269 28.58 -38.35 -9.45
N ALA A 270 28.05 -37.64 -10.44
CA ALA A 270 28.04 -38.08 -11.83
C ALA A 270 29.46 -38.22 -12.40
N ILE A 271 30.35 -37.28 -12.11
CA ILE A 271 31.77 -37.36 -12.51
C ILE A 271 32.45 -38.54 -11.82
N SER A 272 32.26 -38.70 -10.51
CA SER A 272 32.79 -39.84 -9.75
C SER A 272 32.33 -41.19 -10.34
N LYS A 273 31.08 -41.27 -10.80
CA LYS A 273 30.52 -42.46 -11.44
C LYS A 273 31.19 -42.78 -12.77
N VAL A 274 31.41 -41.78 -13.63
CA VAL A 274 32.07 -41.96 -14.94
C VAL A 274 33.53 -42.38 -14.77
N LEU A 275 34.17 -41.81 -13.76
CA LEU A 275 35.57 -42.03 -13.46
C LEU A 275 35.86 -43.34 -12.68
N GLY A 276 34.83 -43.91 -12.07
CA GLY A 276 34.88 -45.12 -11.24
C GLY A 276 34.87 -44.81 -9.75
N PHE A 277 33.89 -45.36 -9.02
CA PHE A 277 33.82 -45.18 -7.56
C PHE A 277 35.01 -45.84 -6.86
N GLY A 278 35.61 -45.14 -5.89
CA GLY A 278 36.79 -45.60 -5.17
C GLY A 278 38.07 -45.76 -6.01
N SER A 279 38.12 -45.21 -7.23
CA SER A 279 39.33 -45.26 -8.08
C SER A 279 40.52 -44.54 -7.47
N ASP A 280 40.26 -43.52 -6.65
CA ASP A 280 41.24 -42.66 -6.00
C ASP A 280 40.60 -42.00 -4.76
N THR A 281 41.33 -41.07 -4.14
CA THR A 281 40.93 -40.39 -2.91
C THR A 281 39.89 -39.29 -3.11
N TRP A 282 39.70 -38.78 -4.33
CA TRP A 282 38.84 -37.64 -4.62
C TRP A 282 37.42 -38.05 -5.01
N VAL A 283 37.29 -39.10 -5.81
CA VAL A 283 35.99 -39.64 -6.22
C VAL A 283 35.18 -40.14 -5.03
N TYR A 284 33.87 -40.27 -5.22
CA TYR A 284 33.01 -40.90 -4.23
C TYR A 284 33.56 -42.30 -3.84
N PRO A 285 33.59 -42.64 -2.53
CA PRO A 285 34.11 -43.92 -2.04
C PRO A 285 33.44 -45.14 -2.69
N ASP A 286 34.11 -46.29 -2.66
CA ASP A 286 33.57 -47.51 -3.26
C ASP A 286 32.22 -47.90 -2.63
N ILE A 287 31.19 -47.98 -3.48
CA ILE A 287 29.81 -48.31 -3.15
C ILE A 287 29.67 -49.75 -2.62
N ASN A 288 30.62 -50.63 -2.95
CA ASN A 288 30.62 -52.01 -2.44
C ASN A 288 30.82 -52.07 -0.91
N HIS A 289 31.38 -51.03 -0.30
CA HIS A 289 31.43 -50.92 1.14
C HIS A 289 30.04 -50.56 1.70
N VAL A 290 29.58 -51.36 2.68
CA VAL A 290 28.24 -51.25 3.28
C VAL A 290 27.94 -49.83 3.79
N GLU A 291 28.95 -49.09 4.28
CA GLU A 291 28.79 -47.72 4.75
C GLU A 291 28.39 -46.74 3.62
N TYR A 292 28.97 -46.88 2.43
CA TYR A 292 28.81 -45.96 1.30
C TYR A 292 27.77 -46.44 0.26
N SER A 293 27.23 -47.64 0.45
CA SER A 293 26.21 -48.23 -0.43
C SER A 293 24.86 -47.51 -0.43
N ARG A 294 24.46 -46.91 0.70
CA ARG A 294 23.09 -46.36 0.87
C ARG A 294 22.90 -45.07 0.06
N LEU A 295 21.81 -44.97 -0.71
CA LEU A 295 21.43 -43.75 -1.45
C LEU A 295 21.47 -42.46 -0.60
N ALA A 296 20.94 -42.51 0.62
CA ALA A 296 20.96 -41.36 1.52
C ALA A 296 22.39 -40.92 1.87
N ARG A 297 23.32 -41.88 2.06
CA ARG A 297 24.74 -41.58 2.33
C ARG A 297 25.41 -40.98 1.10
N GLN A 298 25.14 -41.51 -0.09
CA GLN A 298 25.65 -40.98 -1.36
C GLN A 298 25.24 -39.51 -1.51
N TYR A 299 23.95 -39.21 -1.40
CA TYR A 299 23.44 -37.85 -1.53
C TYR A 299 24.00 -36.90 -0.47
N ILE A 300 23.95 -37.27 0.81
CA ILE A 300 24.41 -36.42 1.92
C ILE A 300 25.91 -36.12 1.80
N TYR A 301 26.72 -37.11 1.42
CA TYR A 301 28.15 -36.90 1.23
C TYR A 301 28.44 -35.95 0.07
N CYS A 302 27.79 -36.12 -1.08
CA CYS A 302 27.99 -35.24 -2.23
C CYS A 302 27.48 -33.82 -1.97
N PHE A 303 26.38 -33.67 -1.23
CA PHE A 303 25.89 -32.37 -0.78
C PHE A 303 26.87 -31.70 0.21
N TYR A 304 27.43 -32.47 1.14
CA TYR A 304 28.48 -32.01 2.06
C TYR A 304 29.74 -31.56 1.31
N TRP A 305 30.24 -32.39 0.40
CA TRP A 305 31.39 -32.08 -0.46
C TRP A 305 31.16 -30.79 -1.23
N SER A 306 30.02 -30.68 -1.92
CA SER A 306 29.69 -29.48 -2.68
C SER A 306 29.54 -28.25 -1.80
N THR A 307 29.03 -28.39 -0.57
CA THR A 307 28.91 -27.27 0.35
C THR A 307 30.31 -26.74 0.68
N LEU A 308 31.23 -27.61 1.12
CA LEU A 308 32.59 -27.20 1.47
C LEU A 308 33.36 -26.55 0.32
N THR A 309 33.18 -27.06 -0.90
CA THR A 309 33.84 -26.52 -2.10
C THR A 309 33.27 -25.13 -2.45
N LEU A 310 31.95 -25.00 -2.57
CA LEU A 310 31.30 -23.75 -2.97
C LEU A 310 31.36 -22.66 -1.89
N THR A 311 31.40 -23.01 -0.62
CA THR A 311 31.61 -22.05 0.48
C THR A 311 33.08 -21.79 0.77
N THR A 312 34.01 -22.30 -0.05
CA THR A 312 35.45 -22.05 0.02
C THR A 312 36.11 -22.48 1.34
N ILE A 313 35.50 -23.41 2.07
CA ILE A 313 36.08 -23.99 3.30
C ILE A 313 37.20 -24.97 2.93
N GLY A 314 36.99 -25.76 1.85
CA GLY A 314 38.06 -26.50 1.18
C GLY A 314 38.61 -27.74 1.91
N GLU A 315 37.96 -28.23 2.96
CA GLU A 315 38.33 -29.48 3.66
C GLU A 315 37.89 -30.75 2.91
N THR A 316 38.13 -30.80 1.60
CA THR A 316 37.81 -31.94 0.74
C THR A 316 39.07 -32.68 0.32
N PRO A 317 39.01 -34.00 0.03
CA PRO A 317 40.16 -34.73 -0.50
C PRO A 317 40.72 -34.05 -1.75
N PRO A 318 42.04 -34.01 -1.95
CA PRO A 318 42.64 -33.38 -3.11
C PRO A 318 42.38 -34.19 -4.39
N PRO A 319 42.18 -33.53 -5.55
CA PRO A 319 42.10 -34.20 -6.84
C PRO A 319 43.43 -34.90 -7.17
N VAL A 320 43.35 -35.98 -7.94
CA VAL A 320 44.47 -36.85 -8.35
C VAL A 320 44.68 -36.81 -9.87
N ARG A 321 43.61 -36.76 -10.66
CA ARG A 321 43.66 -36.75 -12.13
C ARG A 321 43.48 -35.35 -12.72
N ASP A 322 44.05 -35.10 -13.91
CA ASP A 322 43.96 -33.81 -14.61
C ASP A 322 42.52 -33.32 -14.80
N ILE A 323 41.59 -34.24 -15.10
CA ILE A 323 40.16 -33.91 -15.26
C ILE A 323 39.52 -33.44 -13.95
N GLU A 324 39.95 -34.01 -12.81
CA GLU A 324 39.48 -33.62 -11.48
C GLU A 324 40.05 -32.28 -11.08
N TYR A 325 41.35 -32.04 -11.35
CA TYR A 325 41.96 -30.72 -11.17
C TYR A 325 41.23 -29.65 -11.98
N PHE A 326 40.92 -29.91 -13.24
CA PHE A 326 40.18 -28.98 -14.08
C PHE A 326 38.79 -28.69 -13.52
N PHE A 327 38.05 -29.73 -13.15
CA PHE A 327 36.72 -29.60 -12.54
C PHE A 327 36.76 -28.80 -11.24
N VAL A 328 37.65 -29.16 -10.31
CA VAL A 328 37.81 -28.49 -9.01
C VAL A 328 38.20 -27.02 -9.19
N VAL A 329 39.11 -26.68 -10.11
CA VAL A 329 39.48 -25.28 -10.38
C VAL A 329 38.29 -24.48 -10.90
N VAL A 330 37.52 -25.02 -11.84
CA VAL A 330 36.32 -24.36 -12.36
C VAL A 330 35.26 -24.21 -11.26
N ASP A 331 35.06 -25.23 -10.43
CA ASP A 331 34.10 -25.22 -9.33
C ASP A 331 34.49 -24.21 -8.24
N PHE A 332 35.76 -24.16 -7.84
CA PHE A 332 36.26 -23.16 -6.90
C PHE A 332 36.10 -21.72 -7.42
N LEU A 333 36.47 -21.46 -8.68
CA LEU A 333 36.31 -20.12 -9.27
C LEU A 333 34.83 -19.71 -9.32
N THR A 334 33.96 -20.63 -9.71
CA THR A 334 32.51 -20.39 -9.76
C THR A 334 31.93 -20.17 -8.37
N GLY A 335 32.33 -21.00 -7.40
CA GLY A 335 31.93 -20.92 -5.99
C GLY A 335 32.32 -19.60 -5.34
N VAL A 336 33.57 -19.15 -5.49
CA VAL A 336 34.03 -17.85 -4.96
C VAL A 336 33.18 -16.69 -5.51
N LEU A 337 32.92 -16.66 -6.82
CA LEU A 337 32.13 -15.59 -7.45
C LEU A 337 30.66 -15.60 -6.98
N ILE A 338 30.04 -16.78 -6.96
CA ILE A 338 28.65 -16.96 -6.53
C ILE A 338 28.51 -16.58 -5.05
N PHE A 339 29.35 -17.15 -4.18
CA PHE A 339 29.31 -16.91 -2.74
C PHE A 339 29.58 -15.43 -2.39
N ALA A 340 30.57 -14.79 -3.03
CA ALA A 340 30.83 -13.36 -2.84
C ALA A 340 29.62 -12.49 -3.23
N THR A 341 28.96 -12.81 -4.35
CA THR A 341 27.76 -12.09 -4.82
C THR A 341 26.60 -12.25 -3.84
N ILE A 342 26.37 -13.48 -3.35
CA ILE A 342 25.32 -13.78 -2.38
C ILE A 342 25.55 -13.04 -1.07
N VAL A 343 26.74 -13.16 -0.47
CA VAL A 343 27.07 -12.51 0.80
C VAL A 343 26.96 -10.99 0.67
N GLY A 344 27.40 -10.42 -0.45
CA GLY A 344 27.22 -9.00 -0.77
C GLY A 344 25.74 -8.59 -0.80
N ASN A 345 24.89 -9.37 -1.48
CA ASN A 345 23.45 -9.11 -1.56
C ASN A 345 22.74 -9.25 -0.21
N VAL A 346 23.10 -10.25 0.61
CA VAL A 346 22.59 -10.37 2.00
C VAL A 346 22.98 -9.13 2.81
N GLY A 347 24.24 -8.71 2.74
CA GLY A 347 24.74 -7.54 3.45
C GLY A 347 23.99 -6.26 3.06
N ALA A 348 23.78 -6.03 1.75
CA ALA A 348 23.01 -4.90 1.25
C ALA A 348 21.56 -4.92 1.73
N MET A 349 20.93 -6.11 1.78
CA MET A 349 19.55 -6.25 2.23
C MET A 349 19.39 -6.01 3.74
N ILE A 350 20.32 -6.49 4.56
CA ILE A 350 20.36 -6.21 6.00
C ILE A 350 20.54 -4.71 6.25
N SER A 351 21.42 -4.06 5.48
CA SER A 351 21.61 -2.60 5.56
C SER A 351 20.33 -1.84 5.22
N ASN A 352 19.63 -2.23 4.14
CA ASN A 352 18.35 -1.62 3.75
C ASN A 352 17.25 -1.84 4.80
N MET A 353 17.19 -3.01 5.43
CA MET A 353 16.20 -3.31 6.47
C MET A 353 16.36 -2.41 7.70
N ASN A 354 17.60 -2.06 8.06
CA ASN A 354 17.91 -1.20 9.21
C ASN A 354 18.02 0.30 8.84
N ALA A 355 17.77 0.68 7.58
CA ALA A 355 18.05 2.03 7.08
C ALA A 355 17.32 3.13 7.88
N ALA A 356 16.02 2.94 8.18
CA ALA A 356 15.24 3.93 8.94
C ALA A 356 15.79 4.16 10.35
N ARG A 357 16.21 3.09 11.03
CA ARG A 357 16.83 3.17 12.35
C ARG A 357 18.19 3.87 12.31
N VAL A 358 18.99 3.57 11.29
CA VAL A 358 20.29 4.23 11.09
C VAL A 358 20.10 5.72 10.79
N GLU A 359 19.13 6.09 9.96
CA GLU A 359 18.82 7.49 9.66
C GLU A 359 18.36 8.26 10.91
N PHE A 360 17.46 7.67 11.69
CA PHE A 360 16.99 8.27 12.93
C PHE A 360 18.12 8.44 13.95
N GLN A 361 18.96 7.42 14.11
CA GLN A 361 20.12 7.50 15.01
C GLN A 361 21.09 8.59 14.56
N ALA A 362 21.35 8.74 13.25
CA ALA A 362 22.20 9.80 12.71
C ALA A 362 21.65 11.22 13.01
N LYS A 363 20.32 11.39 12.99
CA LYS A 363 19.67 12.66 13.40
C LYS A 363 19.90 12.94 14.89
N ILE A 364 19.70 11.94 15.76
CA ILE A 364 19.96 12.08 17.20
C ILE A 364 21.42 12.43 17.46
N ASP A 365 22.35 11.74 16.79
CA ASP A 365 23.78 11.95 17.00
C ASP A 365 24.20 13.37 16.57
N SER A 366 23.63 13.89 15.49
CA SER A 366 23.82 15.28 15.06
C SER A 366 23.34 16.29 16.10
N ILE A 367 22.20 16.03 16.74
CA ILE A 367 21.64 16.89 17.79
C ILE A 367 22.47 16.80 19.08
N LYS A 368 22.92 15.60 19.47
CA LYS A 368 23.85 15.41 20.59
C LYS A 368 25.14 16.19 20.35
N GLN A 369 25.71 16.12 19.15
CA GLN A 369 26.91 16.87 18.78
C GLN A 369 26.66 18.38 18.88
N TYR A 370 25.51 18.88 18.40
CA TYR A 370 25.13 20.29 18.52
C TYR A 370 25.03 20.75 19.98
N MET A 371 24.38 19.96 20.84
CA MET A 371 24.23 20.25 22.27
C MET A 371 25.57 20.29 23.00
N GLN A 372 26.47 19.36 22.67
CA GLN A 372 27.84 19.35 23.21
C GLN A 372 28.63 20.58 22.77
N PHE A 373 28.57 20.93 21.48
CA PHE A 373 29.24 22.12 20.94
C PHE A 373 28.74 23.42 21.59
N ARG A 374 27.43 23.53 21.81
CA ARG A 374 26.80 24.69 22.47
C ARG A 374 26.84 24.64 24.00
N LYS A 375 27.41 23.59 24.60
CA LYS A 375 27.51 23.39 26.05
C LYS A 375 26.15 23.49 26.76
N VAL A 376 25.15 22.84 26.18
CA VAL A 376 23.81 22.72 26.78
C VAL A 376 23.89 21.96 28.12
N THR A 377 23.02 22.29 29.08
CA THR A 377 22.97 21.60 30.37
C THR A 377 22.62 20.13 30.21
N LYS A 378 23.17 19.28 31.09
CA LYS A 378 22.92 17.84 31.05
C LYS A 378 21.46 17.48 31.26
N ASP A 379 20.73 18.29 32.03
CA ASP A 379 19.30 18.11 32.24
C ASP A 379 18.50 18.34 30.94
N LEU A 380 18.84 19.37 30.16
CA LEU A 380 18.16 19.63 28.88
C LEU A 380 18.56 18.58 27.83
N GLU A 381 19.82 18.17 27.79
CA GLU A 381 20.29 17.07 26.94
C GLU A 381 19.52 15.77 27.23
N ALA A 382 19.37 15.39 28.50
CA ALA A 382 18.61 14.21 28.90
C ALA A 382 17.12 14.32 28.51
N ARG A 383 16.51 15.50 28.67
CA ARG A 383 15.12 15.75 28.24
C ARG A 383 14.96 15.58 26.73
N VAL A 384 15.87 16.12 25.93
CA VAL A 384 15.84 16.02 24.46
C VAL A 384 15.98 14.56 24.02
N VAL A 385 16.93 13.81 24.58
CA VAL A 385 17.11 12.39 24.26
C VAL A 385 15.86 11.58 24.62
N LYS A 386 15.29 11.81 25.82
CA LYS A 386 14.06 11.13 26.25
C LYS A 386 12.86 11.43 25.35
N TRP A 387 12.77 12.64 24.80
CA TRP A 387 11.74 13.00 23.83
C TRP A 387 11.92 12.25 22.50
N PHE A 388 13.15 12.15 21.98
CA PHE A 388 13.43 11.34 20.80
C PHE A 388 13.18 9.85 21.01
N ASP A 389 13.55 9.30 22.18
CA ASP A 389 13.27 7.89 22.52
C ASP A 389 11.76 7.61 22.53
N TYR A 390 10.95 8.55 23.04
CA TYR A 390 9.49 8.47 22.98
C TYR A 390 8.98 8.48 21.53
N LEU A 391 9.44 9.43 20.71
CA LEU A 391 9.04 9.51 19.30
C LEU A 391 9.36 8.22 18.55
N TRP A 392 10.51 7.60 18.81
CA TRP A 392 10.90 6.34 18.18
C TRP A 392 10.05 5.16 18.64
N THR A 393 9.83 5.04 19.95
CA THR A 393 9.12 3.90 20.55
C THR A 393 7.65 3.87 20.15
N GLU A 394 7.02 5.03 20.03
CA GLU A 394 5.62 5.17 19.59
C GLU A 394 5.48 5.25 18.05
N GLU A 395 6.56 5.03 17.29
CA GLU A 395 6.58 5.11 15.82
C GLU A 395 6.14 6.46 15.23
N LYS A 396 6.21 7.55 16.02
CA LYS A 396 5.83 8.92 15.66
C LYS A 396 6.94 9.69 14.90
N THR A 397 7.89 8.99 14.29
CA THR A 397 9.04 9.59 13.60
C THR A 397 8.82 9.83 12.11
N CYS A 398 7.72 9.32 11.56
CA CYS A 398 7.38 9.49 10.15
C CYS A 398 6.90 10.91 9.87
N ASP A 399 7.60 11.62 8.99
CA ASP A 399 7.11 12.87 8.43
C ASP A 399 5.98 12.56 7.43
N GLU A 400 4.73 12.73 7.87
CA GLU A 400 3.53 12.50 7.06
C GLU A 400 3.59 13.26 5.73
N LYS A 401 4.14 14.48 5.70
CA LYS A 401 4.25 15.28 4.47
C LYS A 401 5.19 14.62 3.46
N LEU A 402 6.27 14.00 3.93
CA LEU A 402 7.23 13.29 3.08
C LEU A 402 6.64 11.99 2.54
N VAL A 403 5.94 11.22 3.39
CA VAL A 403 5.30 9.95 3.01
C VAL A 403 4.21 10.19 1.97
N LEU A 404 3.39 11.22 2.16
CA LEU A 404 2.28 11.54 1.27
C LEU A 404 2.72 12.30 0.01
N LYS A 405 3.98 12.75 -0.09
CA LYS A 405 4.46 13.61 -1.20
C LYS A 405 4.25 12.99 -2.59
N ASN A 406 4.47 11.69 -2.71
CA ASN A 406 4.45 10.97 -4.00
C ASN A 406 3.05 10.50 -4.42
N LEU A 407 2.04 10.67 -3.57
CA LEU A 407 0.68 10.28 -3.89
C LEU A 407 -0.01 11.37 -4.74
N PRO A 408 -0.96 11.02 -5.62
CA PRO A 408 -1.89 11.97 -6.21
C PRO A 408 -2.73 12.66 -5.14
N ASP A 409 -3.08 13.94 -5.35
CA ASP A 409 -3.80 14.75 -4.34
C ASP A 409 -5.14 14.13 -3.91
N LYS A 410 -5.82 13.44 -4.82
CA LYS A 410 -7.05 12.68 -4.51
C LYS A 410 -6.80 11.60 -3.45
N LEU A 411 -5.72 10.81 -3.58
CA LEU A 411 -5.39 9.76 -2.61
C LEU A 411 -4.89 10.34 -1.29
N LYS A 412 -4.16 11.47 -1.32
CA LYS A 412 -3.78 12.19 -0.09
C LYS A 412 -5.01 12.62 0.69
N ALA A 413 -6.00 13.20 0.01
CA ALA A 413 -7.25 13.60 0.61
C ALA A 413 -8.01 12.40 1.21
N GLU A 414 -8.16 11.31 0.46
CA GLU A 414 -8.83 10.10 0.96
C GLU A 414 -8.15 9.52 2.20
N ILE A 415 -6.81 9.46 2.23
CA ILE A 415 -6.06 9.00 3.42
C ILE A 415 -6.26 9.95 4.59
N ALA A 416 -6.05 11.24 4.38
CA ALA A 416 -6.16 12.24 5.44
C ALA A 416 -7.56 12.22 6.06
N ILE A 417 -8.61 12.12 5.24
CA ILE A 417 -10.00 11.98 5.70
C ILE A 417 -10.15 10.71 6.56
N ASN A 418 -9.70 9.55 6.09
CA ASN A 418 -9.84 8.31 6.85
C ASN A 418 -9.06 8.32 8.18
N VAL A 419 -7.92 9.02 8.25
CA VAL A 419 -7.08 9.05 9.46
C VAL A 419 -7.56 10.09 10.48
N HIS A 420 -7.96 11.28 10.03
CA HIS A 420 -8.19 12.43 10.92
C HIS A 420 -9.68 12.79 11.11
N LEU A 421 -10.58 12.34 10.22
CA LEU A 421 -11.99 12.74 10.28
C LEU A 421 -12.67 12.28 11.57
N GLU A 422 -12.36 11.08 12.08
CA GLU A 422 -12.95 10.60 13.33
C GLU A 422 -12.55 11.46 14.53
N THR A 423 -11.28 11.87 14.59
CA THR A 423 -10.77 12.78 15.64
C THR A 423 -11.47 14.13 15.57
N LEU A 424 -11.63 14.70 14.36
CA LEU A 424 -12.33 15.97 14.17
C LEU A 424 -13.82 15.89 14.51
N ARG A 425 -14.51 14.80 14.16
CA ARG A 425 -15.93 14.59 14.53
C ARG A 425 -16.14 14.42 16.03
N LYS A 426 -15.14 13.98 16.79
CA LYS A 426 -15.21 13.95 18.27
C LYS A 426 -15.18 15.35 18.88
N VAL A 427 -14.62 16.32 18.17
CA VAL A 427 -14.53 17.70 18.65
C VAL A 427 -15.91 18.35 18.62
N ARG A 428 -16.43 18.69 19.80
CA ARG A 428 -17.79 19.24 19.98
C ARG A 428 -18.15 20.44 19.10
N ILE A 429 -17.16 21.22 18.67
CA ILE A 429 -17.40 22.41 17.83
C ILE A 429 -17.59 22.08 16.35
N PHE A 430 -17.08 20.92 15.94
CA PHE A 430 -17.07 20.43 14.57
C PHE A 430 -18.11 19.33 14.34
N GLN A 431 -18.87 18.96 15.37
CA GLN A 431 -19.94 17.94 15.30
C GLN A 431 -21.10 18.39 14.42
N ASP A 432 -21.48 19.66 14.51
CA ASP A 432 -22.61 20.25 13.77
C ASP A 432 -22.16 20.95 12.48
N CYS A 433 -20.89 20.81 12.10
CA CYS A 433 -20.33 21.38 10.88
C CYS A 433 -20.59 20.50 9.66
N GLU A 434 -20.69 21.13 8.49
CA GLU A 434 -20.79 20.41 7.22
C GLU A 434 -19.54 19.57 6.95
N ALA A 435 -19.72 18.39 6.33
CA ALA A 435 -18.63 17.48 6.02
C ALA A 435 -17.55 18.11 5.12
N GLY A 436 -17.94 19.05 4.24
CA GLY A 436 -17.01 19.80 3.38
C GLY A 436 -15.95 20.56 4.19
N LEU A 437 -16.35 21.27 5.24
CA LEU A 437 -15.45 21.99 6.14
C LEU A 437 -14.47 21.03 6.82
N LEU A 438 -14.97 19.89 7.32
CA LEU A 438 -14.13 18.92 8.00
C LEU A 438 -13.04 18.36 7.07
N ILE A 439 -13.39 18.05 5.83
CA ILE A 439 -12.44 17.55 4.83
C ILE A 439 -11.36 18.59 4.53
N GLU A 440 -11.74 19.87 4.40
CA GLU A 440 -10.78 20.94 4.15
C GLU A 440 -9.84 21.15 5.35
N LEU A 441 -10.38 21.15 6.58
CA LEU A 441 -9.60 21.31 7.80
C LEU A 441 -8.62 20.16 8.02
N VAL A 442 -9.03 18.91 7.75
CA VAL A 442 -8.19 17.70 7.86
C VAL A 442 -6.87 17.87 7.09
N LEU A 443 -6.91 18.45 5.90
CA LEU A 443 -5.73 18.62 5.05
C LEU A 443 -4.75 19.67 5.57
N LYS A 444 -5.20 20.57 6.45
CA LYS A 444 -4.41 21.67 7.02
C LYS A 444 -3.91 21.37 8.45
N LEU A 445 -4.36 20.28 9.07
CA LEU A 445 -3.90 19.88 10.40
C LEU A 445 -2.43 19.48 10.40
N GLN A 446 -1.69 19.93 11.43
CA GLN A 446 -0.29 19.56 11.63
C GLN A 446 -0.12 18.82 12.96
N PRO A 447 0.37 17.57 12.97
CA PRO A 447 0.62 16.85 14.22
C PRO A 447 1.78 17.48 15.00
N GLN A 448 1.62 17.64 16.31
CA GLN A 448 2.62 18.12 17.26
C GLN A 448 2.59 17.28 18.54
N VAL A 449 3.78 16.90 19.02
CA VAL A 449 3.95 16.04 20.21
C VAL A 449 4.61 16.84 21.34
N PHE A 450 3.99 16.84 22.52
CA PHE A 450 4.48 17.54 23.71
C PHE A 450 4.90 16.55 24.80
N SER A 451 5.94 16.89 25.56
CA SER A 451 6.44 16.06 26.66
C SER A 451 5.70 16.36 27.98
N PRO A 452 5.74 15.44 28.97
CA PRO A 452 5.21 15.71 30.30
C PRO A 452 5.82 16.98 30.91
N GLY A 453 4.96 17.88 31.39
CA GLY A 453 5.34 19.15 32.01
C GLY A 453 5.61 20.30 31.03
N ASP A 454 5.60 20.05 29.72
CA ASP A 454 5.77 21.12 28.73
C ASP A 454 4.53 22.04 28.71
N TYR A 455 4.78 23.35 28.64
CA TYR A 455 3.72 24.34 28.43
C TYR A 455 3.45 24.48 26.94
N ILE A 456 2.23 24.18 26.50
CA ILE A 456 1.81 24.35 25.12
C ILE A 456 1.55 25.84 24.84
N CYS A 457 0.94 26.53 25.79
CA CYS A 457 0.83 27.97 25.76
C CYS A 457 0.85 28.56 27.17
N LYS A 458 1.40 29.77 27.31
CA LYS A 458 1.31 30.55 28.54
C LYS A 458 0.37 31.72 28.35
N LYS A 459 -0.29 32.11 29.44
CA LYS A 459 -1.15 33.28 29.51
C LYS A 459 -0.35 34.51 29.09
N GLY A 460 -0.92 35.30 28.18
CA GLY A 460 -0.28 36.48 27.63
C GLY A 460 0.54 36.25 26.36
N ASP A 461 0.90 35.00 26.01
CA ASP A 461 1.59 34.74 24.74
C ASP A 461 0.70 35.05 23.53
N ILE A 462 1.29 35.34 22.38
CA ILE A 462 0.54 35.59 21.15
C ILE A 462 0.01 34.25 20.62
N GLY A 463 -1.31 34.13 20.45
CA GLY A 463 -1.92 32.95 19.84
C GLY A 463 -1.81 33.00 18.32
N ARG A 464 -1.25 31.96 17.71
CA ARG A 464 -1.17 31.82 16.24
C ARG A 464 -1.91 30.60 15.71
N GLU A 465 -2.18 29.65 16.59
CA GLU A 465 -2.70 28.34 16.26
C GLU A 465 -3.78 27.96 17.29
N MET A 466 -4.74 27.13 16.90
CA MET A 466 -5.54 26.36 17.84
C MET A 466 -5.05 24.93 17.87
N TYR A 467 -5.33 24.22 18.96
CA TYR A 467 -4.92 22.83 19.14
C TYR A 467 -6.14 21.95 19.41
N ILE A 468 -6.14 20.77 18.81
CA ILE A 468 -7.11 19.69 19.03
C ILE A 468 -6.36 18.54 19.70
N ILE A 469 -6.89 18.02 20.80
CA ILE A 469 -6.28 16.91 21.53
C ILE A 469 -6.67 15.61 20.84
N LYS A 470 -5.70 14.97 20.17
CA LYS A 470 -5.86 13.63 19.59
C LYS A 470 -5.75 12.57 20.67
N GLU A 471 -4.66 12.64 21.45
CA GLU A 471 -4.35 11.72 22.52
C GLU A 471 -3.59 12.43 23.63
N GLY A 472 -3.96 12.20 24.87
CA GLY A 472 -3.24 12.67 26.05
C GLY A 472 -4.10 13.51 26.99
N LYS A 473 -3.44 14.08 28.01
CA LYS A 473 -4.10 14.88 29.04
C LYS A 473 -3.37 16.19 29.23
N LEU A 474 -4.10 17.28 29.10
CA LEU A 474 -3.60 18.63 29.32
C LEU A 474 -4.27 19.23 30.55
N ALA A 475 -3.49 19.87 31.42
CA ALA A 475 -3.99 20.59 32.57
C ALA A 475 -3.95 22.10 32.31
N VAL A 476 -5.08 22.77 32.52
CA VAL A 476 -5.14 24.23 32.62
C VAL A 476 -4.64 24.62 34.00
N VAL A 477 -3.49 25.28 34.06
CA VAL A 477 -2.79 25.62 35.31
C VAL A 477 -2.88 27.11 35.60
N ALA A 478 -2.97 27.47 36.88
CA ALA A 478 -2.90 28.86 37.29
C ALA A 478 -1.49 29.44 37.11
N ASP A 479 -1.38 30.74 37.37
CA ASP A 479 -0.12 31.48 37.24
C ASP A 479 0.96 31.00 38.23
N ASP A 480 0.58 30.24 39.27
CA ASP A 480 1.49 29.57 40.22
C ASP A 480 2.13 28.28 39.67
N GLY A 481 1.63 27.74 38.55
CA GLY A 481 2.06 26.47 37.95
C GLY A 481 1.70 25.20 38.75
N VAL A 482 0.98 25.32 39.86
CA VAL A 482 0.65 24.21 40.78
C VAL A 482 -0.85 23.94 40.76
N THR A 483 -1.69 24.98 40.89
CA THR A 483 -3.14 24.80 40.92
C THR A 483 -3.66 24.45 39.52
N GLN A 484 -4.40 23.34 39.43
CA GLN A 484 -5.00 22.84 38.19
C GLN A 484 -6.50 23.15 38.22
N PHE A 485 -6.98 23.94 37.25
CA PHE A 485 -8.39 24.28 37.15
C PHE A 485 -9.21 23.16 36.50
N VAL A 486 -8.74 22.69 35.35
CA VAL A 486 -9.44 21.71 34.51
C VAL A 486 -8.42 20.84 33.79
N VAL A 487 -8.73 19.54 33.64
CA VAL A 487 -7.99 18.63 32.77
C VAL A 487 -8.79 18.40 31.49
N LEU A 488 -8.17 18.73 30.37
CA LEU A 488 -8.68 18.46 29.02
C LEU A 488 -8.16 17.09 28.56
N SER A 489 -9.04 16.28 28.00
CA SER A 489 -8.76 14.97 27.45
C SER A 489 -9.02 14.93 25.95
N ASP A 490 -8.76 13.78 25.34
CA ASP A 490 -9.02 13.47 23.93
C ASP A 490 -10.38 14.00 23.44
N GLY A 491 -10.38 14.61 22.25
CA GLY A 491 -11.55 15.24 21.63
C GLY A 491 -11.86 16.65 22.13
N ALA A 492 -11.18 17.14 23.17
CA ALA A 492 -11.22 18.56 23.52
C ALA A 492 -10.30 19.38 22.60
N TYR A 493 -10.51 20.70 22.57
CA TYR A 493 -9.73 21.66 21.80
C TYR A 493 -9.52 22.92 22.62
N PHE A 494 -8.54 23.73 22.25
CA PHE A 494 -8.26 25.01 22.90
C PHE A 494 -7.50 25.97 21.98
N GLY A 495 -7.48 27.25 22.36
CA GLY A 495 -6.73 28.29 21.64
C GLY A 495 -7.52 28.96 20.51
N GLU A 496 -8.80 28.61 20.36
CA GLU A 496 -9.77 29.19 19.44
C GLU A 496 -9.97 30.69 19.70
N ILE A 497 -9.98 31.11 20.96
CA ILE A 497 -10.30 32.50 21.36
C ILE A 497 -9.29 33.49 20.79
N SER A 498 -7.99 33.16 20.85
CA SER A 498 -6.94 34.06 20.37
C SER A 498 -6.97 34.23 18.85
N ILE A 499 -7.33 33.19 18.10
CA ILE A 499 -7.25 33.22 16.63
C ILE A 499 -8.50 33.83 15.98
N LEU A 500 -9.67 33.72 16.61
CA LEU A 500 -10.95 34.23 16.08
C LEU A 500 -11.09 35.76 16.15
N GLY A 501 -10.23 36.46 16.91
CA GLY A 501 -10.23 37.93 16.94
C GLY A 501 -11.54 38.53 17.45
N ILE A 502 -12.11 37.94 18.50
CA ILE A 502 -13.43 38.31 19.04
C ILE A 502 -13.44 39.79 19.46
N LYS A 503 -14.38 40.56 18.89
CA LYS A 503 -14.57 41.98 19.18
C LYS A 503 -14.88 42.20 20.68
N GLY A 504 -14.25 43.18 21.31
CA GLY A 504 -14.42 43.48 22.75
C GLY A 504 -13.65 42.56 23.71
N SER A 505 -12.82 41.63 23.21
CA SER A 505 -11.92 40.83 24.04
C SER A 505 -10.80 41.69 24.63
N LYS A 506 -10.71 41.74 25.97
CA LYS A 506 -9.61 42.42 26.69
C LYS A 506 -8.25 41.77 26.41
N ALA A 507 -8.23 40.49 26.05
CA ALA A 507 -7.02 39.74 25.75
C ALA A 507 -6.55 39.88 24.30
N GLY A 508 -7.42 40.34 23.38
CA GLY A 508 -7.11 40.43 21.95
C GLY A 508 -6.58 39.11 21.38
N ASN A 509 -5.43 39.15 20.70
CA ASN A 509 -4.75 37.97 20.15
C ASN A 509 -3.80 37.27 21.15
N ARG A 510 -4.00 37.46 22.47
CA ARG A 510 -3.18 36.82 23.50
C ARG A 510 -3.90 35.63 24.12
N ARG A 511 -3.14 34.63 24.54
CA ARG A 511 -3.62 33.44 25.25
C ARG A 511 -4.17 33.84 26.63
N THR A 512 -5.31 33.26 27.00
CA THR A 512 -6.04 33.59 28.23
C THR A 512 -5.64 32.72 29.43
N ALA A 513 -5.05 31.55 29.18
CA ALA A 513 -4.70 30.58 30.21
C ALA A 513 -3.35 29.88 29.95
N ASN A 514 -2.75 29.35 31.00
CA ASN A 514 -1.58 28.47 30.89
C ASN A 514 -2.07 27.03 30.71
N ILE A 515 -1.55 26.35 29.69
CA ILE A 515 -1.90 24.96 29.40
C ILE A 515 -0.63 24.14 29.37
N ARG A 516 -0.60 23.10 30.21
CA ARG A 516 0.56 22.23 30.41
C ARG A 516 0.20 20.78 30.13
N SER A 517 1.07 20.04 29.45
CA SER A 517 0.91 18.62 29.24
C SER A 517 1.16 17.84 30.54
N VAL A 518 0.25 16.93 30.90
CA VAL A 518 0.41 16.05 32.07
C VAL A 518 1.32 14.88 31.74
N GLY A 519 1.11 14.27 30.56
CA GLY A 519 1.90 13.18 30.01
C GLY A 519 2.54 13.56 28.68
N TYR A 520 2.91 12.55 27.88
CA TYR A 520 3.09 12.80 26.46
C TYR A 520 1.71 13.02 25.83
N SER A 521 1.59 14.06 25.02
CA SER A 521 0.32 14.42 24.37
C SER A 521 0.53 14.69 22.89
N ASP A 522 -0.37 14.15 22.07
CA ASP A 522 -0.45 14.36 20.65
C ASP A 522 -1.56 15.34 20.34
N LEU A 523 -1.19 16.47 19.74
CA LEU A 523 -2.09 17.54 19.37
C LEU A 523 -2.06 17.73 17.86
N PHE A 524 -3.20 18.09 17.29
CA PHE A 524 -3.23 18.69 15.96
C PHE A 524 -3.26 20.20 16.10
N ALA A 525 -2.28 20.86 15.52
CA ALA A 525 -2.23 22.31 15.40
C ALA A 525 -2.91 22.74 14.09
N LEU A 526 -3.77 23.75 14.19
CA LEU A 526 -4.39 24.41 13.04
C LEU A 526 -4.03 25.89 13.10
N SER A 527 -3.40 26.41 12.04
CA SER A 527 -2.97 27.81 12.00
C SER A 527 -4.17 28.75 11.86
N LYS A 528 -3.99 29.99 12.34
CA LYS A 528 -5.01 31.03 12.19
C LYS A 528 -5.37 31.27 10.73
N ASP A 529 -4.37 31.35 9.85
CA ASP A 529 -4.59 31.67 8.44
C ASP A 529 -5.37 30.54 7.76
N ASP A 530 -4.98 29.29 8.02
CA ASP A 530 -5.64 28.08 7.49
C ASP A 530 -7.10 27.96 7.95
N LEU A 531 -7.36 28.23 9.23
CA LEU A 531 -8.72 28.22 9.78
C LEU A 531 -9.55 29.35 9.19
N MET A 532 -9.01 30.57 9.15
CA MET A 532 -9.76 31.73 8.67
C MET A 532 -10.11 31.60 7.19
N GLU A 533 -9.21 31.02 6.38
CA GLU A 533 -9.48 30.70 4.98
C GLU A 533 -10.68 29.73 4.86
N ALA A 534 -10.67 28.63 5.61
CA ALA A 534 -11.79 27.67 5.59
C ALA A 534 -13.09 28.31 6.09
N LEU A 535 -13.03 29.12 7.15
CA LEU A 535 -14.21 29.79 7.72
C LEU A 535 -14.82 30.89 6.84
N ILE A 536 -14.13 31.34 5.78
CA ILE A 536 -14.73 32.26 4.79
C ILE A 536 -15.80 31.53 3.97
N GLU A 537 -15.57 30.27 3.63
CA GLU A 537 -16.51 29.45 2.86
C GLU A 537 -17.67 28.91 3.73
N TYR A 538 -17.44 28.73 5.03
CA TYR A 538 -18.41 28.18 5.98
C TYR A 538 -18.77 29.19 7.10
N PRO A 539 -19.61 30.20 6.82
CA PRO A 539 -19.92 31.28 7.75
C PRO A 539 -20.71 30.82 9.00
N ASP A 540 -21.53 29.78 8.89
CA ASP A 540 -22.29 29.24 10.02
C ASP A 540 -21.37 28.61 11.07
N ALA A 541 -20.33 27.88 10.63
CA ALA A 541 -19.31 27.33 11.50
C ALA A 541 -18.51 28.44 12.19
N LYS A 542 -18.19 29.52 11.45
CA LYS A 542 -17.53 30.70 12.02
C LYS A 542 -18.35 31.33 13.13
N TYR A 543 -19.66 31.49 12.92
CA TYR A 543 -20.56 32.04 13.92
C TYR A 543 -20.60 31.16 15.19
N ALA A 544 -20.73 29.84 15.05
CA ALA A 544 -20.71 28.91 16.18
C ALA A 544 -19.39 28.97 16.97
N LEU A 545 -18.26 29.13 16.27
CA LEU A 545 -16.94 29.33 16.85
C LEU A 545 -16.84 30.64 17.65
N GLU A 546 -17.30 31.75 17.07
CA GLU A 546 -17.29 33.05 17.73
C GLU A 546 -18.23 33.09 18.94
N GLU A 547 -19.43 32.51 18.85
CA GLU A 547 -20.41 32.45 19.95
C GLU A 547 -19.86 31.67 21.14
N LYS A 548 -19.29 30.50 20.89
CA LYS A 548 -18.70 29.68 21.95
C LYS A 548 -17.47 30.33 22.57
N GLY A 549 -16.63 30.98 21.76
CA GLY A 549 -15.51 31.79 22.24
C GLY A 549 -15.96 32.98 23.10
N ARG A 550 -17.06 33.65 22.72
CA ARG A 550 -17.68 34.73 23.54
C ARG A 550 -18.20 34.20 24.87
N ALA A 551 -18.89 33.06 24.87
CA ALA A 551 -19.40 32.45 26.10
C ALA A 551 -18.29 32.12 27.11
N ILE A 552 -17.14 31.64 26.63
CA ILE A 552 -15.96 31.37 27.48
C ILE A 552 -15.37 32.69 28.01
N LEU A 553 -15.20 33.70 27.15
CA LEU A 553 -14.69 35.01 27.58
C LEU A 553 -15.61 35.72 28.59
N MET A 554 -16.93 35.56 28.47
CA MET A 554 -17.91 36.08 29.43
C MET A 554 -17.76 35.40 30.79
N LYS A 555 -17.62 34.06 30.81
CA LYS A 555 -17.41 33.29 32.03
C LYS A 555 -16.16 33.73 32.78
N ASP A 556 -15.11 34.08 32.05
CA ASP A 556 -13.82 34.50 32.62
C ASP A 556 -13.73 36.03 32.88
N ASN A 557 -14.81 36.80 32.71
CA ASN A 557 -14.85 38.28 32.84
C ASN A 557 -13.85 39.04 31.94
N LEU A 558 -13.48 38.43 30.80
CA LEU A 558 -12.48 38.95 29.85
C LEU A 558 -13.10 39.68 28.64
N ILE A 559 -14.42 39.85 28.61
CA ILE A 559 -15.13 40.71 27.65
C ILE A 559 -15.39 42.09 28.26
N ASP A 560 -15.21 43.12 27.45
CA ASP A 560 -15.69 44.46 27.74
C ASP A 560 -17.05 44.67 27.06
N GLU A 561 -18.12 44.50 27.83
CA GLU A 561 -19.50 44.65 27.35
C GLU A 561 -19.79 46.03 26.75
N SER A 562 -19.08 47.07 27.21
CA SER A 562 -19.25 48.43 26.68
C SER A 562 -18.74 48.52 25.23
N LEU A 563 -17.59 47.91 24.94
CA LEU A 563 -17.00 47.85 23.60
C LEU A 563 -17.79 46.92 22.68
N VAL A 564 -18.32 45.81 23.21
CA VAL A 564 -19.21 44.92 22.45
C VAL A 564 -20.49 45.66 22.05
N SER A 565 -21.16 46.34 22.98
CA SER A 565 -22.38 47.08 22.64
C SER A 565 -22.14 48.24 21.66
N ALA A 566 -21.00 48.93 21.77
CA ALA A 566 -20.64 50.02 20.85
C ALA A 566 -20.29 49.51 19.44
N THR A 567 -19.63 48.35 19.35
CA THR A 567 -19.32 47.73 18.06
C THR A 567 -20.55 47.07 17.43
N ASP A 568 -21.40 46.41 18.20
CA ASP A 568 -22.65 45.81 17.73
C ASP A 568 -23.63 46.91 17.27
N ALA A 569 -23.68 48.07 17.96
CA ALA A 569 -24.45 49.23 17.52
C ALA A 569 -23.94 49.78 16.17
N LYS A 570 -22.63 49.89 15.99
CA LYS A 570 -22.01 50.37 14.75
C LYS A 570 -22.18 49.38 13.59
N ASP A 571 -22.09 48.08 13.84
CA ASP A 571 -22.36 47.04 12.84
C ASP A 571 -23.84 47.01 12.44
N MET A 572 -24.76 47.20 13.40
CA MET A 572 -26.20 47.38 13.13
C MET A 572 -26.45 48.62 12.26
N GLU A 573 -25.84 49.76 12.60
CA GLU A 573 -25.95 51.00 11.82
C GLU A 573 -25.42 50.80 10.38
N ASN A 574 -24.28 50.13 10.21
CA ASN A 574 -23.76 49.79 8.89
C ASN A 574 -24.70 48.88 8.09
N LYS A 575 -25.29 47.86 8.73
CA LYS A 575 -26.27 46.97 8.09
C LYS A 575 -27.53 47.73 7.68
N VAL A 576 -28.03 48.64 8.52
CA VAL A 576 -29.17 49.50 8.20
C VAL A 576 -28.84 50.40 7.01
N ASN A 577 -27.69 51.06 7.02
CA ASN A 577 -27.22 51.90 5.91
C ASN A 577 -27.09 51.09 4.60
N GLN A 578 -26.63 49.85 4.68
CA GLN A 578 -26.51 48.97 3.51
C GLN A 578 -27.86 48.50 2.99
N ILE A 579 -28.83 48.25 3.87
CA ILE A 579 -30.21 47.96 3.50
C ILE A 579 -30.85 49.19 2.85
N GLU A 580 -30.66 50.38 3.41
CA GLU A 580 -31.14 51.64 2.83
C GLU A 580 -30.57 51.87 1.42
N ALA A 581 -29.26 51.71 1.24
CA ALA A 581 -28.62 51.81 -0.07
C ALA A 581 -29.19 50.78 -1.08
N ASN A 582 -29.39 49.54 -0.65
CA ASN A 582 -30.02 48.51 -1.49
C ASN A 582 -31.48 48.85 -1.83
N LEU A 583 -32.21 49.45 -0.89
CA LEU A 583 -33.59 49.88 -1.06
C LEU A 583 -33.69 51.06 -2.03
N GLU A 584 -32.74 52.00 -1.98
CA GLU A 584 -32.64 53.09 -2.96
C GLU A 584 -32.37 52.58 -4.38
N VAL A 585 -31.44 51.62 -4.52
CA VAL A 585 -31.17 50.96 -5.81
C VAL A 585 -32.41 50.23 -6.31
N MET A 586 -33.13 49.53 -5.43
CA MET A 586 -34.37 48.85 -5.77
C MET A 586 -35.47 49.84 -6.18
N ALA A 587 -35.61 50.97 -5.47
CA ALA A 587 -36.55 52.03 -5.80
C ALA A 587 -36.21 52.71 -7.15
N ALA A 588 -34.92 52.88 -7.47
CA ALA A 588 -34.47 53.39 -8.76
C ALA A 588 -34.80 52.41 -9.91
N LYS A 589 -34.60 51.09 -9.68
CA LYS A 589 -35.00 50.05 -10.63
C LYS A 589 -36.51 50.02 -10.83
N PHE A 590 -37.30 50.15 -9.77
CA PHE A 590 -38.76 50.25 -9.86
C PHE A 590 -39.21 51.48 -10.64
N ARG A 591 -38.64 52.67 -10.38
CA ARG A 591 -38.94 53.89 -11.17
C ARG A 591 -38.64 53.69 -12.65
N LYS A 592 -37.52 53.04 -12.99
CA LYS A 592 -37.16 52.73 -14.37
C LYS A 592 -38.14 51.74 -15.01
N LEU A 593 -38.59 50.73 -14.27
CA LEU A 593 -39.58 49.76 -14.72
C LEU A 593 -40.95 50.41 -14.97
N THR A 594 -41.42 51.27 -14.05
CA THR A 594 -42.67 52.02 -14.20
C THR A 594 -42.62 52.95 -15.42
N SER A 595 -41.50 53.65 -15.63
CA SER A 595 -41.30 54.47 -16.83
C SER A 595 -41.34 53.63 -18.12
N HIS A 596 -40.72 52.46 -18.13
CA HIS A 596 -40.79 51.53 -19.26
C HIS A 596 -42.23 51.04 -19.51
N TYR A 597 -42.96 50.72 -18.44
CA TYR A 597 -44.36 50.29 -18.49
C TYR A 597 -45.26 51.40 -19.04
N GLU A 598 -45.13 52.63 -18.56
CA GLU A 598 -45.86 53.78 -19.07
C GLU A 598 -45.56 54.08 -20.54
N SER A 599 -44.29 53.99 -20.95
CA SER A 599 -43.91 54.16 -22.36
C SER A 599 -44.54 53.08 -23.25
N SER A 600 -44.63 51.85 -22.73
CA SER A 600 -45.20 50.71 -23.44
C SER A 600 -46.73 50.86 -23.55
N GLN A 601 -47.39 51.27 -22.48
CA GLN A 601 -48.81 51.64 -22.46
C GLN A 601 -49.13 52.76 -23.46
N ARG A 602 -48.31 53.82 -23.52
CA ARG A 602 -48.49 54.93 -24.48
C ARG A 602 -48.34 54.44 -25.93
N LYS A 603 -47.32 53.61 -26.22
CA LYS A 603 -47.14 52.99 -27.54
C LYS A 603 -48.32 52.08 -27.92
N LEU A 604 -48.85 51.32 -26.96
CA LEU A 604 -50.03 50.48 -27.16
C LEU A 604 -51.28 51.32 -27.46
N LYS A 605 -51.52 52.39 -26.69
CA LYS A 605 -52.62 53.33 -26.95
C LYS A 605 -52.50 53.98 -28.33
N GLN A 606 -51.30 54.43 -28.72
CA GLN A 606 -51.05 55.00 -30.05
C GLN A 606 -51.33 53.99 -31.18
N ARG A 607 -50.93 52.73 -31.01
CA ARG A 607 -51.26 51.67 -31.97
C ARG A 607 -52.76 51.42 -32.03
N LEU A 608 -53.44 51.43 -30.90
CA LEU A 608 -54.90 51.22 -30.81
C LEU A 608 -55.67 52.39 -31.47
N THR A 609 -55.24 53.64 -31.29
CA THR A 609 -55.80 54.78 -32.02
C THR A 609 -55.51 54.74 -33.51
N ASN A 610 -54.32 54.31 -33.94
CA ASN A 610 -54.02 54.16 -35.37
C ASN A 610 -54.88 53.07 -36.01
N ILE A 611 -55.08 51.94 -35.33
CA ILE A 611 -55.99 50.88 -35.78
C ILE A 611 -57.44 51.38 -35.80
N SER A 612 -57.88 52.11 -34.77
CA SER A 612 -59.23 52.72 -34.74
C SER A 612 -59.44 53.72 -35.88
N ASN A 613 -58.44 54.53 -36.20
CA ASN A 613 -58.49 55.47 -37.32
C ASN A 613 -58.47 54.74 -38.69
N GLN A 614 -57.72 53.65 -38.83
CA GLN A 614 -57.80 52.79 -40.02
C GLN A 614 -59.18 52.14 -40.15
N ALA A 615 -59.78 51.67 -39.05
CA ALA A 615 -61.14 51.11 -39.06
C ALA A 615 -62.19 52.16 -39.42
N ARG A 616 -62.04 53.41 -38.95
CA ARG A 616 -62.91 54.53 -39.33
C ARG A 616 -62.74 54.95 -40.79
N GLY A 617 -61.54 54.85 -41.35
CA GLY A 617 -61.30 55.08 -42.78
C GLY A 617 -62.03 54.07 -43.68
N ILE A 618 -62.15 52.81 -43.23
CA ILE A 618 -62.85 51.74 -43.97
C ILE A 618 -64.38 51.93 -43.94
N THR A 619 -64.94 52.61 -42.93
CA THR A 619 -66.39 52.87 -42.83
C THR A 619 -66.90 54.05 -43.67
N VAL A 620 -66.03 54.85 -44.30
CA VAL A 620 -66.45 56.01 -45.12
C VAL A 620 -66.56 55.67 -46.63
N ASP A 621 -66.18 54.46 -47.05
CA ASP A 621 -66.31 53.97 -48.43
C ASP A 621 -67.60 53.16 -48.71
N PHE A 622 -68.63 53.32 -47.87
CA PHE A 622 -69.97 52.77 -48.12
C PHE A 622 -71.04 53.84 -47.88
N ASP A 623 -71.18 54.77 -48.83
CA ASP A 623 -72.43 55.46 -49.17
C ASP A 623 -72.44 55.83 -50.65
#